data_AF-A0A6A5X6U2-F1
#
_entry.id   AF-A0A6A5X6U2-F1
#
_cell.length_a   1.000
_cell.length_b   1.000
_cell.length_c   1.000
_cell.angle_alpha   90.00
_cell.angle_beta   90.00
_cell.angle_gamma   90.00
#
_symmetry.space_group_name_H-M   'P 1'
#
loop_
_entity.id
_entity.type
_entity.pdbx_description
1 polymer ?
#
loop_
_entity_poly.entity_id
_entity_poly.type
_entity_poly.pdbx_seq_one_letter_code
_entity_poly.pdbx_strand_id
1 'polypeptide(L)'
;MSALSELLGSALPTESTSAQQKAYVTYTYPLQGADGTGKGVLDDGAVTLLESRSVISSSGTTGLRTWEAALLLGSYLSSEQGQKAIRGKRVFELGAGTGMISILCAKHLGAAGVVATDGDEAVVDSIKTNVFLNGLDTKESSRVPIHTAALRWGYPVNGETFAEDYGMEAPEVLLGADVTYDRSVIPRLVTTVREFFDLNADLEILIAATIRNEETFRAFENACGGSYQKVTDFFLDGFWSILRQLD
;
A
#
# COMPACT_ATOMS: atom_id res chain seq x y z
N MET A 1 -25.77 -28.38 -23.31
CA MET A 1 -26.08 -27.05 -23.86
C MET A 1 -26.95 -26.29 -22.86
N SER A 2 -26.38 -25.65 -21.84
CA SER A 2 -27.20 -24.90 -20.85
C SER A 2 -26.53 -23.63 -20.34
N ALA A 3 -25.24 -23.65 -20.00
CA ALA A 3 -24.54 -22.46 -19.50
C ALA A 3 -24.38 -21.34 -20.55
N LEU A 4 -24.16 -21.68 -21.82
CA LEU A 4 -23.98 -20.69 -22.89
C LEU A 4 -25.29 -19.98 -23.25
N SER A 5 -26.43 -20.68 -23.13
CA SER A 5 -27.76 -20.10 -23.39
C SER A 5 -28.22 -19.19 -22.27
N GLU A 6 -27.87 -19.50 -21.02
CA GLU A 6 -28.11 -18.62 -19.86
C GLU A 6 -27.26 -17.36 -19.93
N LEU A 7 -25.99 -17.47 -20.36
CA LEU A 7 -25.11 -16.31 -20.53
C LEU A 7 -25.63 -15.35 -21.62
N LEU A 8 -26.05 -15.89 -22.77
CA LEU A 8 -26.57 -15.13 -23.90
C LEU A 8 -27.97 -14.54 -23.65
N GLY A 9 -28.73 -15.08 -22.69
CA GLY A 9 -30.06 -14.61 -22.31
C GLY A 9 -30.09 -13.67 -21.09
N SER A 10 -28.96 -13.51 -20.39
CA SER A 10 -28.87 -12.63 -19.23
C SER A 10 -28.82 -11.16 -19.65
N ALA A 11 -29.64 -10.32 -19.03
CA ALA A 11 -29.57 -8.88 -19.24
C ALA A 11 -28.19 -8.38 -18.78
N LEU A 12 -27.50 -7.64 -19.66
CA LEU A 12 -26.26 -6.97 -19.28
C LEU A 12 -26.55 -6.08 -18.06
N PRO A 13 -25.78 -6.20 -16.97
CA PRO A 13 -25.93 -5.31 -15.83
C PRO A 13 -25.79 -3.86 -16.30
N THR A 14 -26.55 -2.96 -15.70
CA THR A 14 -26.42 -1.53 -15.98
C THR A 14 -24.98 -1.09 -15.73
N GLU A 15 -24.50 -0.05 -16.41
CA GLU A 15 -23.15 0.49 -16.18
C GLU A 15 -22.89 0.81 -14.70
N SER A 16 -23.90 1.29 -13.98
CA SER A 16 -23.84 1.52 -12.53
C SER A 16 -23.63 0.24 -11.72
N THR A 17 -24.29 -0.86 -12.09
CA THR A 17 -24.15 -2.16 -11.44
C THR A 17 -22.82 -2.82 -11.79
N SER A 18 -22.37 -2.68 -13.04
CA SER A 18 -21.08 -3.19 -13.52
C SER A 18 -19.89 -2.42 -12.89
N ALA A 19 -20.01 -1.10 -12.71
CA ALA A 19 -19.02 -0.27 -12.03
C ALA A 19 -18.85 -0.66 -10.55
N GLN A 20 -19.90 -1.17 -9.91
CA GLN A 20 -19.86 -1.66 -8.52
C GLN A 20 -19.33 -3.10 -8.40
N GLN A 21 -19.21 -3.85 -9.50
CA GLN A 21 -18.70 -5.21 -9.43
C GLN A 21 -17.23 -5.21 -9.01
N LYS A 22 -16.98 -5.88 -7.88
CA LYS A 22 -15.63 -6.23 -7.49
C LYS A 22 -15.15 -7.44 -8.30
N ALA A 23 -13.86 -7.49 -8.60
CA ALA A 23 -13.23 -8.60 -9.28
C ALA A 23 -12.02 -9.08 -8.47
N TYR A 24 -11.76 -10.38 -8.52
CA TYR A 24 -10.51 -10.93 -8.03
C TYR A 24 -9.39 -10.57 -9.00
N VAL A 25 -8.35 -9.93 -8.49
CA VAL A 25 -7.14 -9.56 -9.24
C VAL A 25 -5.95 -10.13 -8.49
N THR A 26 -5.06 -10.82 -9.20
CA THR A 26 -3.83 -11.35 -8.63
C THR A 26 -2.64 -10.63 -9.24
N TYR A 27 -1.83 -10.02 -8.38
CA TYR A 27 -0.53 -9.44 -8.73
C TYR A 27 0.56 -10.43 -8.35
N THR A 28 1.56 -10.56 -9.21
CA THR A 28 2.66 -11.50 -9.05
C THR A 28 3.95 -10.72 -9.14
N TYR A 29 4.78 -10.81 -8.10
CA TYR A 29 6.05 -10.11 -8.06
C TYR A 29 7.22 -11.10 -8.02
N PRO A 30 8.21 -10.98 -8.92
CA PRO A 30 9.36 -11.87 -8.90
C PRO A 30 10.23 -11.57 -7.68
N LEU A 31 10.23 -12.47 -6.70
CA LEU A 31 11.05 -12.36 -5.50
C LEU A 31 12.41 -13.01 -5.72
N GLN A 32 13.49 -12.32 -5.35
CA GLN A 32 14.79 -12.96 -5.23
C GLN A 32 14.82 -13.84 -3.97
N GLY A 33 15.04 -15.14 -4.14
CA GLY A 33 15.19 -16.07 -3.01
C GLY A 33 16.41 -15.72 -2.16
N ALA A 34 16.30 -15.91 -0.84
CA ALA A 34 17.36 -15.59 0.13
C ALA A 34 18.69 -16.33 -0.12
N ASP A 35 18.66 -17.43 -0.89
CA ASP A 35 19.76 -18.40 -0.93
C ASP A 35 20.53 -18.44 -2.26
N GLY A 36 20.23 -17.59 -3.25
CA GLY A 36 20.93 -17.57 -4.56
C GLY A 36 20.88 -18.89 -5.35
N THR A 37 20.25 -19.92 -4.80
CA THR A 37 20.00 -21.22 -5.40
C THR A 37 18.51 -21.23 -5.75
N GLY A 38 18.19 -21.19 -7.04
CA GLY A 38 16.80 -21.18 -7.55
C GLY A 38 16.03 -22.48 -7.30
N LYS A 39 16.06 -22.99 -6.06
CA LYS A 39 15.39 -24.20 -5.59
C LYS A 39 14.91 -24.03 -4.15
N GLY A 40 13.90 -23.18 -3.97
CA GLY A 40 13.02 -23.16 -2.81
C GLY A 40 11.60 -22.97 -3.33
N VAL A 41 10.64 -23.68 -2.76
CA VAL A 41 9.23 -23.80 -3.17
C VAL A 41 8.64 -22.52 -3.79
N LEU A 42 7.92 -22.71 -4.91
CA LEU A 42 7.14 -21.76 -5.70
C LEU A 42 6.26 -20.83 -4.85
N ASP A 43 6.83 -19.80 -4.24
CA ASP A 43 6.06 -18.62 -3.86
C ASP A 43 6.31 -17.56 -4.90
N ASP A 44 5.41 -17.49 -5.89
CA ASP A 44 5.50 -16.58 -7.03
C ASP A 44 5.29 -15.09 -6.61
N GLY A 45 5.38 -14.76 -5.31
CA GLY A 45 5.12 -13.43 -4.79
C GLY A 45 3.69 -12.98 -5.08
N ALA A 46 2.75 -13.92 -5.08
CA ALA A 46 1.37 -13.69 -5.49
C ALA A 46 0.54 -13.03 -4.37
N VAL A 47 -0.16 -11.95 -4.72
CA VAL A 47 -1.10 -11.22 -3.85
C VAL A 47 -2.44 -11.13 -4.57
N THR A 48 -3.48 -11.73 -3.99
CA THR A 48 -4.84 -11.73 -4.58
C THR A 48 -5.75 -10.78 -3.83
N LEU A 49 -6.42 -9.89 -4.54
CA LEU A 49 -7.25 -8.82 -3.98
C LEU A 49 -8.64 -8.84 -4.60
N LEU A 50 -9.61 -8.35 -3.85
CA LEU A 50 -10.96 -8.07 -4.32
C LEU A 50 -11.12 -6.56 -4.54
N GLU A 51 -11.07 -6.13 -5.79
CA GLU A 51 -11.00 -4.70 -6.17
C GLU A 51 -12.19 -4.24 -6.99
N SER A 52 -12.56 -2.97 -6.89
CA SER A 52 -13.56 -2.35 -7.76
C SER A 52 -13.03 -2.19 -9.19
N ARG A 53 -13.89 -2.48 -10.17
CA ARG A 53 -13.59 -2.19 -11.58
C ARG A 53 -13.68 -0.71 -11.93
N SER A 54 -14.37 0.09 -11.11
CA SER A 54 -14.52 1.54 -11.32
C SER A 54 -13.33 2.35 -10.78
N VAL A 55 -13.08 3.51 -11.40
CA VAL A 55 -12.01 4.46 -11.01
C VAL A 55 -12.39 5.26 -9.76
N ILE A 56 -13.68 5.55 -9.60
CA ILE A 56 -14.27 6.20 -8.43
C ILE A 56 -15.46 5.33 -8.05
N SER A 57 -15.47 4.81 -6.81
CA SER A 57 -16.62 4.02 -6.34
C SER A 57 -17.86 4.92 -6.21
N SER A 58 -19.06 4.33 -6.19
CA SER A 58 -20.27 5.10 -5.91
C SER A 58 -20.29 5.75 -4.52
N SER A 59 -19.39 5.37 -3.62
CA SER A 59 -19.16 6.02 -2.32
C SER A 59 -18.17 7.21 -2.38
N GLY A 60 -17.63 7.55 -3.55
CA GLY A 60 -16.75 8.71 -3.72
C GLY A 60 -15.30 8.48 -3.29
N THR A 61 -14.89 7.24 -3.02
CA THR A 61 -13.51 6.89 -2.66
C THR A 61 -12.75 6.30 -3.86
N THR A 62 -11.45 6.55 -3.91
CA THR A 62 -10.50 5.97 -4.87
C THR A 62 -9.74 4.78 -4.28
N GLY A 63 -9.93 4.46 -3.00
CA GLY A 63 -9.16 3.43 -2.29
C GLY A 63 -9.52 1.98 -2.62
N LEU A 64 -10.59 1.73 -3.37
CA LEU A 64 -11.07 0.36 -3.66
C LEU A 64 -10.42 -0.28 -4.91
N ARG A 65 -9.37 0.33 -5.46
CA ARG A 65 -8.64 -0.13 -6.64
C ARG A 65 -7.13 0.06 -6.42
N THR A 66 -6.33 -0.88 -6.91
CA THR A 66 -4.87 -0.74 -6.90
C THR A 66 -4.44 0.19 -8.04
N TRP A 67 -3.74 1.27 -7.68
CA TRP A 67 -3.25 2.29 -8.61
C TRP A 67 -1.83 2.01 -9.08
N GLU A 68 -1.40 2.70 -10.14
CA GLU A 68 -0.12 2.47 -10.79
C GLU A 68 1.06 2.61 -9.82
N ALA A 69 1.07 3.64 -8.95
CA ALA A 69 2.17 3.82 -8.00
C ALA A 69 2.30 2.66 -7.02
N ALA A 70 1.20 1.98 -6.67
CA ALA A 70 1.25 0.80 -5.82
C ALA A 70 1.95 -0.35 -6.56
N LEU A 71 1.62 -0.60 -7.84
CA LEU A 71 2.29 -1.64 -8.63
C LEU A 71 3.80 -1.40 -8.73
N LEU A 72 4.19 -0.14 -8.87
CA LEU A 72 5.58 0.28 -8.99
C LEU A 72 6.32 0.16 -7.66
N LEU A 73 5.70 0.57 -6.55
CA LEU A 73 6.24 0.32 -5.22
C LEU A 73 6.40 -1.18 -4.94
N GLY A 74 5.41 -2.00 -5.30
CA GLY A 74 5.49 -3.45 -5.16
C GLY A 74 6.65 -4.05 -5.98
N SER A 75 6.87 -3.56 -7.19
CA SER A 75 8.01 -3.96 -8.02
C SER A 75 9.36 -3.58 -7.37
N TYR A 76 9.48 -2.35 -6.87
CA TYR A 76 10.67 -1.92 -6.13
C TYR A 76 10.90 -2.78 -4.88
N LEU A 77 9.87 -3.02 -4.08
CA LEU A 77 9.96 -3.81 -2.84
C LEU A 77 10.35 -5.27 -3.10
N SER A 78 10.12 -5.77 -4.31
CA SER A 78 10.50 -7.12 -4.72
C SER A 78 11.96 -7.24 -5.19
N SER A 79 12.61 -6.11 -5.48
CA SER A 79 14.05 -6.05 -5.73
C SER A 79 14.87 -6.40 -4.50
N GLU A 80 16.16 -6.71 -4.67
CA GLU A 80 17.07 -6.99 -3.56
C GLU A 80 17.12 -5.82 -2.55
N GLN A 81 17.16 -4.58 -3.05
CA GLN A 81 17.22 -3.38 -2.23
C GLN A 81 15.91 -3.18 -1.45
N GLY A 82 14.77 -3.33 -2.13
CA GLY A 82 13.46 -3.21 -1.52
C GLY A 82 13.21 -4.28 -0.45
N GLN A 83 13.59 -5.53 -0.72
CA GLN A 83 13.49 -6.60 0.26
C GLN A 83 14.35 -6.32 1.51
N LYS A 84 15.57 -5.80 1.34
CA LYS A 84 16.42 -5.40 2.46
C LYS A 84 15.82 -4.24 3.27
N ALA A 85 15.09 -3.34 2.62
CA ALA A 85 14.42 -2.24 3.30
C ALA A 85 13.28 -2.72 4.21
N ILE A 86 12.64 -3.86 3.90
CA ILE A 86 11.46 -4.37 4.63
C ILE A 86 11.79 -5.50 5.61
N ARG A 87 12.73 -6.38 5.27
CA ARG A 87 12.98 -7.61 6.04
C ARG A 87 13.33 -7.32 7.49
N GLY A 88 12.58 -7.92 8.40
CA GLY A 88 12.75 -7.80 9.85
C GLY A 88 12.30 -6.46 10.43
N LYS A 89 11.69 -5.58 9.63
CA LYS A 89 11.27 -4.25 10.08
C LYS A 89 9.77 -4.15 10.30
N ARG A 90 9.38 -3.23 11.17
CA ARG A 90 8.01 -2.80 11.41
C ARG A 90 7.58 -1.81 10.33
N VAL A 91 6.54 -2.18 9.57
CA VAL A 91 6.08 -1.43 8.39
C VAL A 91 4.71 -0.81 8.64
N PHE A 92 4.56 0.45 8.26
CA PHE A 92 3.30 1.17 8.34
C PHE A 92 2.95 1.76 6.98
N GLU A 93 1.75 1.52 6.45
CA GLU A 93 1.30 2.04 5.15
C GLU A 93 0.21 3.11 5.33
N LEU A 94 0.46 4.29 4.77
CA LEU A 94 -0.51 5.38 4.67
C LEU A 94 -1.30 5.30 3.37
N GLY A 95 -2.62 5.40 3.45
CA GLY A 95 -3.48 5.37 2.26
C GLY A 95 -3.36 4.05 1.50
N ALA A 96 -3.44 2.94 2.23
CA ALA A 96 -3.18 1.60 1.72
C ALA A 96 -4.17 1.16 0.63
N GLY A 97 -5.35 1.80 0.54
CA GLY A 97 -6.36 1.47 -0.46
C GLY A 97 -6.77 0.00 -0.40
N THR A 98 -6.34 -0.80 -1.36
CA THR A 98 -6.62 -2.23 -1.41
C THR A 98 -5.78 -3.05 -0.43
N GLY A 99 -4.73 -2.48 0.14
CA GLY A 99 -3.77 -3.15 1.02
C GLY A 99 -2.74 -4.00 0.28
N MET A 100 -2.60 -3.83 -1.04
CA MET A 100 -1.70 -4.63 -1.89
C MET A 100 -0.27 -4.68 -1.35
N ILE A 101 0.30 -3.51 -1.02
CA ILE A 101 1.67 -3.38 -0.53
C ILE A 101 1.83 -3.96 0.87
N SER A 102 0.92 -3.63 1.79
CA SER A 102 0.91 -4.22 3.14
C SER A 102 0.88 -5.75 3.11
N ILE A 103 0.02 -6.34 2.25
CA ILE A 103 -0.08 -7.78 2.08
C ILE A 103 1.20 -8.36 1.47
N LEU A 104 1.79 -7.70 0.47
CA LEU A 104 3.09 -8.10 -0.08
C LEU A 104 4.17 -8.13 1.02
N CYS A 105 4.25 -7.08 1.84
CA CYS A 105 5.23 -6.99 2.92
C CYS A 105 5.06 -8.12 3.97
N ALA A 106 3.84 -8.34 4.43
CA ALA A 106 3.53 -9.34 5.45
C ALA A 106 3.71 -10.78 4.94
N LYS A 107 3.27 -11.04 3.71
CA LYS A 107 3.25 -12.40 3.14
C LYS A 107 4.62 -12.84 2.64
N HIS A 108 5.38 -11.93 2.03
CA HIS A 108 6.49 -12.30 1.14
C HIS A 108 7.83 -11.67 1.48
N LEU A 109 7.85 -10.48 2.10
CA LEU A 109 9.08 -9.72 2.28
C LEU A 109 9.71 -9.89 3.67
N GLY A 110 9.06 -10.68 4.54
CA GLY A 110 9.57 -10.98 5.87
C GLY A 110 9.61 -9.77 6.81
N ALA A 111 8.63 -8.87 6.71
CA ALA A 111 8.44 -7.80 7.69
C ALA A 111 8.27 -8.39 9.11
N ALA A 112 8.63 -7.63 10.15
CA ALA A 112 8.39 -8.04 11.53
C ALA A 112 6.94 -7.83 11.97
N GLY A 113 6.25 -6.87 11.35
CA GLY A 113 4.85 -6.56 11.56
C GLY A 113 4.41 -5.46 10.59
N VAL A 114 3.13 -5.47 10.21
CA VAL A 114 2.58 -4.53 9.23
C VAL A 114 1.30 -3.88 9.76
N VAL A 115 1.16 -2.57 9.60
CA VAL A 115 -0.11 -1.86 9.76
C VAL A 115 -0.50 -1.21 8.44
N ALA A 116 -1.68 -1.56 7.93
CA ALA A 116 -2.28 -0.97 6.75
C ALA A 116 -3.34 0.06 7.19
N THR A 117 -3.20 1.32 6.75
CA THR A 117 -4.18 2.38 7.12
C THR A 117 -4.80 3.08 5.94
N ASP A 118 -6.06 3.48 6.10
CA ASP A 118 -6.75 4.38 5.19
C ASP A 118 -7.61 5.38 5.97
N GLY A 119 -7.95 6.52 5.36
CA GLY A 119 -8.80 7.53 5.99
C GLY A 119 -10.30 7.18 5.94
N ASP A 120 -10.69 6.22 5.10
CA ASP A 120 -12.06 5.74 4.93
C ASP A 120 -12.22 4.34 5.56
N GLU A 121 -13.08 4.24 6.58
CA GLU A 121 -13.39 2.97 7.27
C GLU A 121 -13.89 1.87 6.32
N ALA A 122 -14.64 2.23 5.27
CA ALA A 122 -15.10 1.24 4.29
C ALA A 122 -13.94 0.68 3.45
N VAL A 123 -12.88 1.46 3.25
CA VAL A 123 -11.64 1.01 2.62
C VAL A 123 -10.88 0.10 3.59
N VAL A 124 -10.77 0.48 4.86
CA VAL A 124 -10.17 -0.35 5.92
C VAL A 124 -10.83 -1.73 6.01
N ASP A 125 -12.16 -1.82 5.95
CA ASP A 125 -12.88 -3.09 5.90
C ASP A 125 -12.60 -3.90 4.63
N SER A 126 -12.38 -3.23 3.50
CA SER A 126 -11.94 -3.87 2.26
C SER A 126 -10.52 -4.43 2.39
N ILE A 127 -9.62 -3.75 3.09
CA ILE A 127 -8.27 -4.26 3.40
C ILE A 127 -8.37 -5.54 4.23
N LYS A 128 -9.19 -5.57 5.29
CA LYS A 128 -9.41 -6.79 6.10
C LYS A 128 -9.85 -7.98 5.25
N THR A 129 -10.75 -7.74 4.30
CA THR A 129 -11.19 -8.77 3.35
C THR A 129 -10.00 -9.29 2.52
N ASN A 130 -9.15 -8.40 2.02
CA ASN A 130 -7.97 -8.77 1.24
C ASN A 130 -6.89 -9.49 2.07
N VAL A 131 -6.70 -9.10 3.33
CA VAL A 131 -5.83 -9.79 4.29
C VAL A 131 -6.31 -11.24 4.48
N PHE A 132 -7.62 -11.43 4.69
CA PHE A 132 -8.22 -12.75 4.80
C PHE A 132 -8.03 -13.59 3.52
N LEU A 133 -8.24 -13.00 2.33
CA LEU A 133 -8.04 -13.69 1.04
C LEU A 133 -6.61 -14.21 0.83
N ASN A 134 -5.63 -13.59 1.50
CA ASN A 134 -4.23 -14.01 1.45
C ASN A 134 -3.81 -14.91 2.62
N GLY A 135 -4.77 -15.32 3.46
CA GLY A 135 -4.54 -16.21 4.61
C GLY A 135 -3.76 -15.55 5.74
N LEU A 136 -3.72 -14.23 5.83
CA LEU A 136 -2.95 -13.50 6.83
C LEU A 136 -3.75 -13.21 8.11
N ASP A 137 -5.05 -13.53 8.13
CA ASP A 137 -5.95 -13.36 9.29
C ASP A 137 -5.89 -14.54 10.28
N THR A 138 -4.80 -15.30 10.32
CA THR A 138 -4.66 -16.44 11.21
C THR A 138 -3.78 -16.10 12.42
N LYS A 139 -4.14 -16.59 13.61
CA LYS A 139 -3.33 -16.45 14.83
C LYS A 139 -2.13 -17.40 14.88
N GLU A 140 -1.66 -17.88 13.73
CA GLU A 140 -0.51 -18.77 13.66
C GLU A 140 0.75 -17.99 14.04
N SER A 141 1.45 -18.42 15.10
CA SER A 141 2.63 -17.72 15.62
C SER A 141 3.81 -17.66 14.62
N SER A 142 3.75 -18.39 13.52
CA SER A 142 4.77 -18.40 12.46
C SER A 142 4.56 -17.35 11.38
N ARG A 143 3.44 -16.60 11.39
CA ARG A 143 3.15 -15.57 10.38
C ARG A 143 3.44 -14.17 10.89
N VAL A 144 3.76 -13.28 9.96
CA VAL A 144 3.92 -11.85 10.24
C VAL A 144 2.56 -11.27 10.66
N PRO A 145 2.45 -10.58 11.81
CA PRO A 145 1.21 -9.92 12.19
C PRO A 145 0.91 -8.77 11.23
N ILE A 146 -0.36 -8.69 10.80
CA ILE A 146 -0.87 -7.56 10.02
C ILE A 146 -2.11 -7.00 10.68
N HIS A 147 -2.10 -5.69 10.91
CA HIS A 147 -3.21 -4.94 11.48
C HIS A 147 -3.76 -3.95 10.45
N THR A 148 -5.03 -3.61 10.61
CA THR A 148 -5.72 -2.62 9.77
C THR A 148 -6.37 -1.58 10.66
N ALA A 149 -6.15 -0.30 10.38
CA ALA A 149 -6.69 0.78 11.20
C ALA A 149 -7.09 1.98 10.35
N ALA A 150 -8.05 2.76 10.84
CA ALA A 150 -8.35 4.05 10.22
C ALA A 150 -7.31 5.09 10.66
N LEU A 151 -6.75 5.81 9.69
CA LEU A 151 -5.88 6.95 9.94
C LEU A 151 -6.21 8.04 8.93
N ARG A 152 -6.75 9.16 9.43
CA ARG A 152 -7.00 10.35 8.62
C ARG A 152 -5.84 11.32 8.78
N TRP A 153 -5.17 11.65 7.68
CA TRP A 153 -4.01 12.53 7.71
C TRP A 153 -4.29 13.88 8.37
N GLY A 154 -3.30 14.37 9.13
CA GLY A 154 -3.35 15.62 9.89
C GLY A 154 -4.12 15.52 11.21
N TYR A 155 -4.53 14.32 11.62
CA TYR A 155 -4.98 14.05 12.97
C TYR A 155 -3.81 13.54 13.80
N PRO A 156 -3.72 13.89 15.10
CA PRO A 156 -2.58 13.52 15.93
C PRO A 156 -2.37 12.01 16.03
N VAL A 157 -1.14 11.58 15.78
CA VAL A 157 -0.63 10.25 16.10
C VAL A 157 0.07 10.32 17.46
N ASN A 158 -0.53 9.71 18.48
CA ASN A 158 0.02 9.74 19.85
C ASN A 158 1.01 8.58 20.06
N GLY A 159 2.26 8.90 20.37
CA GLY A 159 3.29 7.90 20.64
C GLY A 159 3.06 7.07 21.90
N GLU A 160 2.38 7.60 22.90
CA GLU A 160 2.08 6.87 24.14
C GLU A 160 1.06 5.75 23.93
N THR A 161 0.10 5.97 23.02
CA THR A 161 -0.98 5.01 22.72
C THR A 161 -0.76 4.24 21.43
N PHE A 162 0.31 4.53 20.68
CA PHE A 162 0.56 3.97 19.35
C PHE A 162 0.46 2.44 19.30
N ALA A 163 1.06 1.75 20.28
CA ALA A 163 1.03 0.30 20.36
C ALA A 163 -0.38 -0.25 20.63
N GLU A 164 -1.21 0.47 21.38
CA GLU A 164 -2.61 0.10 21.64
C GLU A 164 -3.49 0.40 20.42
N ASP A 165 -3.28 1.54 19.78
CA ASP A 165 -4.05 2.02 18.64
C ASP A 165 -3.81 1.18 17.38
N TYR A 166 -2.57 0.73 17.16
CA TYR A 166 -2.15 0.06 15.93
C TYR A 166 -1.69 -1.40 16.13
N GLY A 167 -1.59 -1.89 17.36
CA GLY A 167 -1.21 -3.27 17.65
C GLY A 167 0.26 -3.58 17.43
N MET A 168 1.11 -2.55 17.28
CA MET A 168 2.56 -2.70 17.12
C MET A 168 3.29 -1.47 17.64
N GLU A 169 4.53 -1.67 18.07
CA GLU A 169 5.45 -0.57 18.40
C GLU A 169 5.73 0.34 17.18
N ALA A 170 6.29 1.53 17.44
CA ALA A 170 6.58 2.54 16.41
C ALA A 170 7.30 1.96 15.18
N PRO A 171 6.88 2.32 13.95
CA PRO A 171 7.40 1.70 12.74
C PRO A 171 8.82 2.16 12.42
N GLU A 172 9.53 1.32 11.67
CA GLU A 172 10.84 1.62 11.11
C GLU A 172 10.76 1.99 9.63
N VAL A 173 9.66 1.61 8.96
CA VAL A 173 9.39 1.94 7.56
C VAL A 173 7.98 2.50 7.43
N LEU A 174 7.86 3.66 6.80
CA LEU A 174 6.60 4.26 6.39
C LEU A 174 6.45 4.17 4.87
N LEU A 175 5.37 3.55 4.41
CA LEU A 175 5.04 3.38 3.00
C LEU A 175 3.88 4.28 2.60
N GLY A 176 3.85 4.71 1.34
CA GLY A 176 2.68 5.34 0.75
C GLY A 176 2.70 5.24 -0.77
N ALA A 177 1.59 4.82 -1.37
CA ALA A 177 1.46 4.72 -2.83
C ALA A 177 0.33 5.63 -3.31
N ASP A 178 0.64 6.52 -4.26
CA ASP A 178 -0.28 7.51 -4.80
C ASP A 178 -0.97 8.36 -3.72
N VAL A 179 -0.24 8.72 -2.66
CA VAL A 179 -0.74 9.56 -1.54
C VAL A 179 -0.63 11.06 -1.81
N THR A 180 0.06 11.47 -2.88
CA THR A 180 0.31 12.86 -3.27
C THR A 180 -0.56 13.31 -4.46
N TYR A 181 -1.77 12.76 -4.57
CA TYR A 181 -2.65 12.93 -5.72
C TYR A 181 -3.37 14.29 -5.79
N ASP A 182 -3.59 14.94 -4.65
CA ASP A 182 -4.32 16.20 -4.57
C ASP A 182 -3.56 17.24 -3.72
N ARG A 183 -3.49 18.49 -4.19
CA ARG A 183 -2.73 19.54 -3.49
C ARG A 183 -3.30 19.87 -2.11
N SER A 184 -4.60 19.70 -1.90
CA SER A 184 -5.28 19.97 -0.63
C SER A 184 -4.97 18.94 0.46
N VAL A 185 -4.51 17.74 0.10
CA VAL A 185 -4.14 16.70 1.08
C VAL A 185 -2.69 16.82 1.55
N ILE A 186 -1.81 17.44 0.74
CA ILE A 186 -0.37 17.56 1.02
C ILE A 186 -0.06 18.11 2.42
N PRO A 187 -0.63 19.23 2.90
CA PRO A 187 -0.29 19.75 4.23
C PRO A 187 -0.62 18.76 5.35
N ARG A 188 -1.73 18.03 5.22
CA ARG A 188 -2.17 17.02 6.18
C ARG A 188 -1.28 15.77 6.15
N LEU A 189 -0.91 15.31 4.94
CA LEU A 189 0.02 14.21 4.76
C LEU A 189 1.38 14.54 5.39
N VAL A 190 1.95 15.71 5.10
CA VAL A 190 3.24 16.13 5.65
C VAL A 190 3.20 16.29 7.18
N THR A 191 2.08 16.79 7.73
CA THR A 191 1.90 16.84 9.19
C THR A 191 1.96 15.44 9.79
N THR A 192 1.24 14.48 9.20
CA THR A 192 1.26 13.07 9.65
C THR A 192 2.67 12.49 9.57
N VAL A 193 3.38 12.70 8.46
CA VAL A 193 4.76 12.22 8.28
C VAL A 193 5.70 12.78 9.36
N ARG A 194 5.55 14.05 9.74
CA ARG A 194 6.35 14.64 10.82
C ARG A 194 6.06 13.99 12.17
N GLU A 195 4.81 13.71 12.48
CA GLU A 195 4.46 12.99 13.71
C GLU A 195 5.10 11.60 13.75
N PHE A 196 5.17 10.88 12.62
CA PHE A 196 5.90 9.61 12.54
C PHE A 196 7.41 9.77 12.75
N PHE A 197 8.03 10.88 12.32
CA PHE A 197 9.42 11.19 12.67
C PHE A 197 9.61 11.47 14.16
N ASP A 198 8.65 12.14 14.79
CA ASP A 198 8.68 12.39 16.24
C ASP A 198 8.57 11.07 17.03
N LEU A 199 7.91 10.04 16.47
CA LEU A 199 7.85 8.68 17.03
C LEU A 199 9.17 7.91 16.85
N ASN A 200 9.79 8.04 15.68
CA ASN A 200 11.03 7.35 15.34
C ASN A 200 11.89 8.25 14.44
N ALA A 201 12.97 8.80 14.98
CA ALA A 201 13.87 9.66 14.23
C ALA A 201 14.62 8.91 13.10
N ASP A 202 14.80 7.60 13.23
CA ASP A 202 15.47 6.74 12.25
C ASP A 202 14.50 6.18 11.18
N LEU A 203 13.28 6.72 11.09
CA LEU A 203 12.23 6.25 10.18
C LEU A 203 12.66 6.34 8.71
N GLU A 204 12.56 5.22 8.00
CA GLU A 204 12.73 5.17 6.55
C GLU A 204 11.38 5.37 5.85
N ILE A 205 11.30 6.31 4.90
CA ILE A 205 10.05 6.58 4.18
C ILE A 205 10.19 6.19 2.71
N LEU A 206 9.25 5.39 2.21
CA LEU A 206 9.16 5.02 0.80
C LEU A 206 7.80 5.45 0.25
N ILE A 207 7.79 6.52 -0.53
CA ILE A 207 6.59 6.98 -1.23
C ILE A 207 6.75 6.72 -2.73
N ALA A 208 5.71 6.17 -3.34
CA ALA A 208 5.59 6.10 -4.79
C ALA A 208 4.43 6.99 -5.23
N ALA A 209 4.62 7.73 -6.32
CA ALA A 209 3.61 8.64 -6.85
C ALA A 209 3.59 8.58 -8.38
N THR A 210 2.40 8.56 -8.95
CA THR A 210 2.17 8.75 -10.37
C THR A 210 2.05 10.25 -10.64
N ILE A 211 3.06 10.85 -11.29
CA ILE A 211 3.05 12.29 -11.55
C ILE A 211 2.07 12.60 -12.70
N ARG A 212 0.84 12.95 -12.32
CA ARG A 212 -0.21 13.44 -13.23
C ARG A 212 -0.22 14.97 -13.34
N ASN A 213 0.27 15.65 -12.32
CA ASN A 213 0.42 17.10 -12.26
C ASN A 213 1.73 17.44 -11.53
N GLU A 214 2.70 18.00 -12.27
CA GLU A 214 4.00 18.39 -11.72
C GLU A 214 3.89 19.45 -10.61
N GLU A 215 2.91 20.36 -10.67
CA GLU A 215 2.75 21.39 -9.64
C GLU A 215 2.31 20.80 -8.30
N THR A 216 1.44 19.78 -8.34
CA THR A 216 1.04 19.04 -7.14
C THR A 216 2.25 18.34 -6.52
N PHE A 217 3.06 17.69 -7.36
CA PHE A 217 4.26 17.01 -6.89
C PHE A 217 5.30 17.99 -6.31
N ARG A 218 5.56 19.12 -6.98
CA ARG A 218 6.43 20.17 -6.45
C ARG A 218 5.89 20.77 -5.15
N ALA A 219 4.58 20.88 -4.99
CA ALA A 219 3.99 21.35 -3.74
C ALA A 219 4.30 20.38 -2.59
N PHE A 220 4.34 19.08 -2.86
CA PHE A 220 4.73 18.06 -1.90
C PHE A 220 6.23 18.15 -1.57
N GLU A 221 7.10 18.21 -2.58
CA GLU A 221 8.55 18.39 -2.39
C GLU A 221 8.88 19.64 -1.56
N ASN A 222 8.23 20.76 -1.87
CA ASN A 222 8.38 22.01 -1.12
C ASN A 222 7.90 21.89 0.33
N ALA A 223 6.79 21.18 0.56
CA ALA A 223 6.26 20.97 1.91
C ALA A 223 7.16 20.06 2.77
N CYS A 224 7.91 19.14 2.13
CA CYS A 224 8.93 18.30 2.76
C CYS A 224 10.23 19.05 3.08
N GLY A 225 10.43 20.28 2.61
CA GLY A 225 11.56 21.12 3.03
C GLY A 225 12.93 20.70 2.48
N GLY A 226 12.98 19.96 1.36
CA GLY A 226 14.23 19.70 0.62
C GLY A 226 15.22 18.69 1.22
N SER A 227 14.90 18.06 2.35
CA SER A 227 15.76 17.08 3.03
C SER A 227 15.37 15.65 2.65
N TYR A 228 15.49 15.28 1.37
CA TYR A 228 15.22 13.91 0.91
C TYR A 228 16.23 13.43 -0.13
N GLN A 229 16.57 12.15 -0.07
CA GLN A 229 17.35 11.46 -1.08
C GLN A 229 16.40 10.73 -2.04
N LYS A 230 16.32 11.22 -3.28
CA LYS A 230 15.61 10.57 -4.39
C LYS A 230 16.36 9.30 -4.82
N VAL A 231 15.79 8.12 -4.59
CA VAL A 231 16.53 6.84 -4.71
C VAL A 231 16.68 6.32 -6.15
N THR A 232 15.77 6.62 -7.11
CA THR A 232 15.97 6.22 -8.53
C THR A 232 14.98 6.88 -9.51
N ASP A 233 15.42 7.14 -10.75
CA ASP A 233 14.60 7.47 -11.92
C ASP A 233 14.50 6.23 -12.84
N PHE A 234 13.30 5.66 -13.03
CA PHE A 234 13.05 4.64 -14.06
C PHE A 234 12.08 5.20 -15.12
N PHE A 235 12.56 5.42 -16.35
CA PHE A 235 11.70 5.93 -17.41
C PHE A 235 10.74 4.86 -17.94
N LEU A 236 9.53 4.85 -17.40
CA LEU A 236 8.32 4.32 -18.04
C LEU A 236 7.23 5.37 -17.85
N ASP A 237 7.27 6.44 -18.66
CA ASP A 237 6.26 7.51 -18.78
C ASP A 237 5.70 8.16 -17.49
N GLY A 238 6.47 8.15 -16.40
CA GLY A 238 6.14 8.81 -15.14
C GLY A 238 7.38 9.09 -14.29
N PHE A 239 7.39 10.22 -13.58
CA PHE A 239 8.44 10.56 -12.63
C PHE A 239 8.11 9.96 -11.25
N TRP A 240 9.13 9.53 -10.49
CA TRP A 240 9.01 8.90 -9.16
C TRP A 240 9.80 9.71 -8.12
N SER A 241 9.45 9.60 -6.83
CA SER A 241 10.42 9.90 -5.77
C SER A 241 10.15 9.09 -4.51
N ILE A 242 11.10 8.22 -4.17
CA ILE A 242 11.29 7.70 -2.82
C ILE A 242 11.90 8.82 -1.98
N LEU A 243 11.26 9.20 -0.88
CA LEU A 243 11.76 10.23 0.03
C LEU A 243 12.47 9.59 1.22
N ARG A 244 13.79 9.41 1.16
CA ARG A 244 14.56 9.07 2.36
C ARG A 244 15.08 10.36 3.00
N GLN A 245 14.63 10.73 4.19
CA GLN A 245 15.24 11.84 4.92
C GLN A 245 16.66 11.43 5.34
N LEU A 246 17.64 12.28 5.07
CA LEU A 246 19.01 12.16 5.59
C LEU A 246 19.17 13.21 6.68
N ASP A 247 19.91 12.83 7.73
CA ASP A 247 20.26 13.64 8.91
C ASP A 247 20.62 15.11 8.61
#